data_AF-A0A836RQE5-F1
#
_entry.id   AF-A0A836RQE5-F1
#
_cell.length_a   1.000
_cell.length_b   1.000
_cell.length_c   1.000
_cell.angle_alpha   90.00
_cell.angle_beta   90.00
_cell.angle_gamma   90.00
#
_symmetry.space_group_name_H-M   'P 1'
#
loop_
_entity.id
_entity.type
_entity.pdbx_description
1 polymer ?
#
loop_
_entity_poly.entity_id
_entity_poly.type
_entity_poly.pdbx_seq_one_letter_code
_entity_poly.pdbx_strand_id
1 'polypeptide(L)'
;MEYYKIDPNKPDKKIIAKAAAVLKSGGIIAYPTDTLYGLGVDALNEKALSRLYLLKQRGGKTPVSLMVYDLKSIEEYSGKLEPEIKEYLKKLLPGKITVLLPRKDKDVLPDLFRITKGKKLGFRIPGHNVCSALSKAFPNPITTTSANISGKPNAVNVQAIIAQFGDKLDLILDAGPVTAKQGSTIIDFTKIPFLVMREGQVSLKILRQKLPGVPLRKRKEKFTITFICSGNICRSPLAMGILRAMLARTKYRKVVEVDSAGTLNLAGQRVHEYSYEVAKENKIDLAKHISRPITDRMMQNAQLIICMALNHYTHLRSIYPQYRDKIIMLKQWKRPKNLSNPSIADPIGHPRDFFGETYREIHKELKRIFPFLIQEIKAFVEYNDL
;
A
#
# COMPACT_ATOMS: atom_id res chain seq x y z
N MET A 1 -19.66 2.73 30.86
CA MET A 1 -18.25 2.40 30.62
C MET A 1 -17.63 1.83 31.90
N GLU A 2 -17.24 0.57 31.91
CA GLU A 2 -16.46 -0.05 32.98
C GLU A 2 -14.94 0.19 32.76
N TYR A 3 -14.17 0.28 33.85
CA TYR A 3 -12.72 0.48 33.81
C TYR A 3 -12.04 -0.47 34.78
N TYR A 4 -11.05 -1.23 34.31
CA TYR A 4 -10.30 -2.17 35.14
C TYR A 4 -8.80 -2.03 34.89
N LYS A 5 -8.05 -1.77 35.95
CA LYS A 5 -6.59 -1.96 35.95
C LYS A 5 -6.28 -3.45 35.99
N ILE A 6 -5.36 -3.90 35.15
CA ILE A 6 -4.99 -5.31 35.02
C ILE A 6 -3.47 -5.46 34.89
N ASP A 7 -2.91 -6.46 35.56
CA ASP A 7 -1.48 -6.76 35.43
C ASP A 7 -1.19 -7.31 34.03
N PRO A 8 -0.28 -6.68 33.24
CA PRO A 8 0.07 -7.13 31.90
C PRO A 8 0.73 -8.51 31.86
N ASN A 9 1.41 -8.92 32.94
CA ASN A 9 2.14 -10.18 33.05
C ASN A 9 1.27 -11.30 33.63
N LYS A 10 0.42 -10.98 34.61
CA LYS A 10 -0.45 -11.94 35.29
C LYS A 10 -1.91 -11.45 35.34
N PRO A 11 -2.63 -11.45 34.20
CA PRO A 11 -3.97 -10.89 34.14
C PRO A 11 -4.96 -11.63 35.05
N ASP A 12 -5.72 -10.88 35.84
CA ASP A 12 -6.75 -11.42 36.74
C ASP A 12 -7.87 -12.10 35.93
N LYS A 13 -8.12 -13.38 36.23
CA LYS A 13 -9.14 -14.20 35.54
C LYS A 13 -10.56 -13.64 35.65
N LYS A 14 -10.92 -13.01 36.78
CA LYS A 14 -12.25 -12.40 36.98
C LYS A 14 -12.42 -11.17 36.08
N ILE A 15 -11.39 -10.34 35.97
CA ILE A 15 -11.42 -9.16 35.08
C ILE A 15 -11.50 -9.60 33.61
N ILE A 16 -10.74 -10.62 33.22
CA ILE A 16 -10.81 -11.20 31.87
C ILE A 16 -12.20 -11.77 31.58
N ALA A 17 -12.80 -12.50 32.53
CA ALA A 17 -14.15 -13.04 32.37
C ALA A 17 -15.22 -11.94 32.20
N LYS A 18 -15.08 -10.82 32.92
CA LYS A 18 -15.94 -9.63 32.71
C LYS A 18 -15.80 -9.06 31.31
N ALA A 19 -14.57 -8.86 30.82
CA ALA A 19 -14.33 -8.38 29.46
C ALA A 19 -14.92 -9.32 28.39
N ALA A 20 -14.78 -10.64 28.58
CA ALA A 20 -15.40 -11.64 27.71
C ALA A 20 -16.94 -11.59 27.74
N ALA A 21 -17.55 -11.33 28.91
CA ALA A 21 -18.99 -11.16 29.03
C ALA A 21 -19.49 -9.90 28.30
N VAL A 22 -18.76 -8.78 28.40
CA VAL A 22 -19.06 -7.55 27.65
C VAL A 22 -19.02 -7.81 26.14
N LEU A 23 -17.98 -8.49 25.63
CA LEU A 23 -17.91 -8.89 24.22
C LEU A 23 -19.11 -9.75 23.81
N LYS A 24 -19.45 -10.77 24.62
CA LYS A 24 -20.59 -11.66 24.38
C LYS A 24 -21.93 -10.91 24.32
N SER A 25 -22.07 -9.85 25.11
CA SER A 25 -23.25 -8.97 25.08
C SER A 25 -23.28 -7.98 23.91
N GLY A 26 -22.27 -7.99 23.03
CA GLY A 26 -22.15 -7.08 21.89
C GLY A 26 -21.53 -5.71 22.23
N GLY A 27 -20.83 -5.62 23.36
CA GLY A 27 -20.13 -4.42 23.81
C GLY A 27 -18.78 -4.20 23.11
N ILE A 28 -18.31 -2.95 23.12
CA ILE A 28 -17.01 -2.52 22.61
C ILE A 28 -16.03 -2.40 23.77
N ILE A 29 -14.91 -3.11 23.67
CA ILE A 29 -13.85 -3.03 24.67
C ILE A 29 -12.60 -2.35 24.12
N ALA A 30 -11.85 -1.65 24.96
CA ALA A 30 -10.47 -1.28 24.71
C ALA A 30 -9.52 -2.17 25.54
N TYR A 31 -8.45 -2.67 24.92
CA TYR A 31 -7.52 -3.60 25.56
C TYR A 31 -6.07 -3.39 25.08
N PRO A 32 -5.06 -3.65 25.92
CA PRO A 32 -3.66 -3.51 25.54
C PRO A 32 -3.25 -4.60 24.55
N THR A 33 -2.26 -4.33 23.71
CA THR A 33 -1.62 -5.35 22.88
C THR A 33 -0.10 -5.18 22.90
N ASP A 34 0.64 -6.10 22.28
CA ASP A 34 2.10 -6.00 22.09
C ASP A 34 2.55 -4.89 21.11
N THR A 35 1.62 -4.10 20.58
CA THR A 35 1.90 -2.89 19.80
C THR A 35 1.13 -1.69 20.36
N LEU A 36 -0.10 -1.45 19.91
CA LEU A 36 -0.96 -0.35 20.34
C LEU A 36 -2.18 -0.88 21.10
N TYR A 37 -2.85 -0.05 21.88
CA TYR A 37 -4.17 -0.41 22.38
C TYR A 37 -5.11 -0.73 21.22
N GLY A 38 -5.90 -1.78 21.40
CA GLY A 38 -6.91 -2.25 20.44
C GLY A 38 -8.32 -1.87 20.87
N LEU A 39 -9.20 -1.66 19.90
CA LEU A 39 -10.65 -1.77 20.09
C LEU A 39 -11.12 -3.11 19.56
N GLY A 40 -11.96 -3.78 20.34
CA GLY A 40 -12.51 -5.08 20.02
C GLY A 40 -13.99 -5.19 20.28
N VAL A 41 -14.64 -5.94 19.39
CA VAL A 41 -16.00 -6.47 19.50
C VAL A 41 -15.98 -7.92 19.06
N ASP A 42 -17.02 -8.68 19.40
CA ASP A 42 -17.27 -9.98 18.77
C ASP A 42 -17.40 -9.79 17.25
N ALA A 43 -16.48 -10.40 16.49
CA ALA A 43 -16.49 -10.31 15.04
C ALA A 43 -17.64 -11.11 14.41
N LEU A 44 -18.37 -11.93 15.16
CA LEU A 44 -19.57 -12.62 14.69
C LEU A 44 -20.85 -11.79 14.92
N ASN A 45 -20.77 -10.71 15.69
CA ASN A 45 -21.90 -9.85 16.02
C ASN A 45 -21.96 -8.63 15.08
N GLU A 46 -22.85 -8.67 14.09
CA GLU A 46 -22.99 -7.62 13.07
C GLU A 46 -23.36 -6.24 13.65
N LYS A 47 -24.20 -6.22 14.70
CA LYS A 47 -24.57 -4.96 15.37
C LYS A 47 -23.36 -4.34 16.07
N ALA A 48 -22.56 -5.16 16.76
CA ALA A 48 -21.34 -4.70 17.42
C ALA A 48 -20.29 -4.20 16.42
N LEU A 49 -20.10 -4.91 15.30
CA LEU A 49 -19.24 -4.45 14.20
C LEU A 49 -19.69 -3.10 13.65
N SER A 50 -20.99 -2.94 13.39
CA SER A 50 -21.55 -1.69 12.88
C SER A 50 -21.29 -0.52 13.85
N ARG A 51 -21.51 -0.74 15.15
CA ARG A 51 -21.17 0.23 16.21
C ARG A 51 -19.68 0.59 16.19
N LEU A 52 -18.78 -0.39 16.05
CA LEU A 52 -17.34 -0.16 15.96
C LEU A 52 -16.97 0.72 14.75
N TYR A 53 -17.49 0.42 13.56
CA TYR A 53 -17.20 1.20 12.35
C TYR A 53 -17.69 2.66 12.45
N LEU A 54 -18.88 2.87 13.02
CA LEU A 54 -19.43 4.20 13.31
C LEU A 54 -18.54 4.94 14.31
N LEU A 55 -18.18 4.30 15.42
CA LEU A 55 -17.32 4.88 16.46
C LEU A 55 -15.97 5.33 15.89
N LYS A 56 -15.38 4.54 14.98
CA LYS A 56 -14.09 4.84 14.35
C LYS A 56 -14.16 5.89 13.25
N GLN A 57 -15.36 6.34 12.87
CA GLN A 57 -15.62 7.27 11.76
C GLN A 57 -14.98 6.80 10.44
N ARG A 58 -15.03 5.49 10.17
CA ARG A 58 -14.25 4.86 9.10
C ARG A 58 -14.83 4.94 7.68
N GLY A 59 -15.99 5.58 7.51
CA GLY A 59 -16.69 5.61 6.22
C GLY A 59 -16.87 4.23 5.57
N GLY A 60 -16.86 3.14 6.38
CA GLY A 60 -17.02 1.75 5.95
C GLY A 60 -15.89 1.13 5.10
N LYS A 61 -14.74 1.81 4.89
CA LYS A 61 -13.78 1.40 3.84
C LYS A 61 -12.52 0.69 4.31
N THR A 62 -12.10 0.84 5.56
CA THR A 62 -10.83 0.26 6.05
C THR A 62 -11.08 -1.07 6.79
N PRO A 63 -10.53 -2.20 6.30
CA PRO A 63 -10.66 -3.50 6.96
C PRO A 63 -10.18 -3.49 8.42
N VAL A 64 -10.86 -4.24 9.27
CA VAL A 64 -10.39 -4.59 10.62
C VAL A 64 -9.79 -5.99 10.60
N SER A 65 -8.76 -6.23 11.42
CA SER A 65 -8.19 -7.56 11.59
C SER A 65 -8.92 -8.31 12.70
N LEU A 66 -8.69 -9.61 12.80
CA LEU A 66 -9.22 -10.52 13.80
C LEU A 66 -8.09 -10.94 14.74
N MET A 67 -8.28 -10.70 16.02
CA MET A 67 -7.52 -11.33 17.09
C MET A 67 -8.13 -12.69 17.40
N VAL A 68 -7.28 -13.72 17.37
CA VAL A 68 -7.67 -15.11 17.68
C VAL A 68 -6.69 -15.71 18.69
N TYR A 69 -7.03 -16.88 19.24
CA TYR A 69 -6.23 -17.53 20.27
C TYR A 69 -4.98 -18.23 19.70
N ASP A 70 -5.14 -19.05 18.66
CA ASP A 70 -4.06 -19.85 18.09
C ASP A 70 -4.18 -20.02 16.56
N LEU A 71 -3.27 -20.79 15.97
CA LEU A 71 -3.28 -21.09 14.53
C LEU A 71 -4.47 -21.95 14.10
N LYS A 72 -5.04 -22.76 15.01
CA LYS A 72 -6.24 -23.56 14.71
C LYS A 72 -7.44 -22.64 14.53
N SER A 73 -7.58 -21.64 15.40
CA SER A 73 -8.59 -20.58 15.23
C SER A 73 -8.40 -19.81 13.93
N ILE A 74 -7.16 -19.59 13.45
CA ILE A 74 -6.95 -19.00 12.10
C ILE A 74 -7.54 -19.92 11.02
N GLU A 75 -7.21 -21.21 11.02
CA GLU A 75 -7.66 -22.19 10.03
C GLU A 75 -9.20 -22.32 9.96
N GLU A 76 -9.90 -22.09 11.08
CA GLU A 76 -11.37 -22.06 11.13
C GLU A 76 -11.98 -21.02 10.19
N TYR A 77 -11.37 -19.83 10.10
CA TYR A 77 -11.86 -18.69 9.30
C TYR A 77 -11.10 -18.47 7.98
N SER A 78 -9.86 -18.95 7.87
CA SER A 78 -9.08 -18.85 6.62
C SER A 78 -9.19 -20.06 5.70
N GLY A 79 -9.66 -21.19 6.23
CA GLY A 79 -9.46 -22.49 5.60
C GLY A 79 -8.10 -23.10 5.99
N LYS A 80 -7.90 -24.36 5.60
CA LYS A 80 -6.69 -25.13 5.90
C LYS A 80 -5.46 -24.41 5.36
N LEU A 81 -4.44 -24.28 6.20
CA LEU A 81 -3.17 -23.68 5.80
C LEU A 81 -2.26 -24.72 5.16
N GLU A 82 -1.55 -24.31 4.11
CA GLU A 82 -0.44 -25.10 3.59
C GLU A 82 0.64 -25.30 4.67
N PRO A 83 1.28 -26.48 4.76
CA PRO A 83 2.27 -26.77 5.80
C PRO A 83 3.38 -25.72 5.90
N GLU A 84 3.87 -25.25 4.75
CA GLU A 84 4.91 -24.24 4.65
C GLU A 84 4.46 -22.89 5.25
N ILE A 85 3.23 -22.46 4.93
CA ILE A 85 2.65 -21.23 5.50
C ILE A 85 2.51 -21.38 7.02
N LYS A 86 2.07 -22.54 7.50
CA LYS A 86 1.93 -22.81 8.94
C LYS A 86 3.26 -22.67 9.68
N GLU A 87 4.36 -23.16 9.10
CA GLU A 87 5.72 -22.97 9.65
C GLU A 87 6.14 -21.50 9.68
N TYR A 88 5.81 -20.71 8.65
CA TYR A 88 6.06 -19.27 8.66
C TYR A 88 5.27 -18.56 9.73
N LEU A 89 3.99 -18.91 9.91
CA LEU A 89 3.14 -18.30 10.94
C LEU A 89 3.65 -18.63 12.35
N LYS A 90 4.10 -19.86 12.64
CA LYS A 90 4.69 -20.23 13.94
C LYS A 90 5.91 -19.37 14.31
N LYS A 91 6.70 -18.95 13.32
CA LYS A 91 7.87 -18.08 13.54
C LYS A 91 7.49 -16.60 13.75
N LEU A 92 6.30 -16.19 13.31
CA LEU A 92 5.82 -14.82 13.36
C LEU A 92 4.81 -14.54 14.49
N LEU A 93 4.06 -15.56 14.91
CA LEU A 93 2.96 -15.49 15.86
C LEU A 93 3.18 -16.46 17.05
N PRO A 94 2.82 -16.08 18.28
CA PRO A 94 2.33 -14.77 18.70
C PRO A 94 3.35 -13.64 18.49
N GLY A 95 2.89 -12.44 18.14
CA GLY A 95 3.78 -11.30 17.96
C GLY A 95 3.21 -10.10 17.22
N LYS A 96 4.11 -9.17 16.90
CA LYS A 96 3.83 -7.83 16.34
C LYS A 96 3.52 -7.85 14.84
N ILE A 97 2.91 -8.93 14.35
CA ILE A 97 2.59 -9.18 12.94
C ILE A 97 1.08 -9.37 12.78
N THR A 98 0.54 -8.85 11.68
CA THR A 98 -0.79 -9.18 11.18
C THR A 98 -0.61 -9.89 9.84
N VAL A 99 -1.26 -11.03 9.67
CA VAL A 99 -1.15 -11.85 8.45
C VAL A 99 -2.45 -11.81 7.68
N LEU A 100 -2.39 -11.45 6.40
CA LEU A 100 -3.54 -11.56 5.50
C LEU A 100 -3.52 -12.94 4.86
N LEU A 101 -4.60 -13.67 5.07
CA LEU A 101 -4.81 -15.02 4.55
C LEU A 101 -6.12 -15.07 3.78
N PRO A 102 -6.34 -16.08 2.92
CA PRO A 102 -7.62 -16.26 2.27
C PRO A 102 -8.74 -16.32 3.31
N ARG A 103 -9.94 -15.89 2.93
CA ARG A 103 -11.15 -16.06 3.72
C ARG A 103 -11.81 -17.37 3.29
N LYS A 104 -12.27 -18.17 4.25
CA LYS A 104 -13.11 -19.33 3.97
C LYS A 104 -14.46 -18.88 3.42
N ASP A 105 -14.90 -19.44 2.29
CA ASP A 105 -16.11 -19.03 1.56
C ASP A 105 -17.46 -19.43 2.22
N LYS A 106 -17.51 -19.72 3.52
CA LYS A 106 -18.75 -20.07 4.25
C LYS A 106 -19.25 -18.94 5.14
N ASP A 107 -20.55 -18.95 5.44
CA ASP A 107 -21.35 -17.98 6.25
C ASP A 107 -20.91 -17.78 7.71
N VAL A 108 -19.64 -18.01 8.04
CA VAL A 108 -19.13 -17.95 9.42
C VAL A 108 -18.91 -16.50 9.88
N LEU A 109 -18.68 -15.55 8.97
CA LEU A 109 -18.45 -14.15 9.31
C LEU A 109 -19.52 -13.23 8.69
N PRO A 110 -20.01 -12.22 9.43
CA PRO A 110 -21.01 -11.27 8.94
C PRO A 110 -20.62 -10.61 7.62
N ASP A 111 -21.64 -10.26 6.82
CA ASP A 111 -21.48 -9.62 5.51
C ASP A 111 -20.72 -8.28 5.59
N LEU A 112 -20.68 -7.64 6.76
CA LEU A 112 -19.90 -6.44 6.99
C LEU A 112 -18.38 -6.64 6.78
N PHE A 113 -17.86 -7.87 6.87
CA PHE A 113 -16.50 -8.23 6.43
C PHE A 113 -16.36 -8.34 4.90
N ARG A 114 -17.46 -8.43 4.15
CA ARG A 114 -17.48 -8.43 2.67
C ARG A 114 -17.35 -7.02 2.10
N ILE A 115 -17.78 -6.00 2.85
CA ILE A 115 -17.69 -4.58 2.46
C ILE A 115 -16.22 -4.13 2.34
N THR A 116 -15.30 -4.80 3.04
CA THR A 116 -13.87 -4.54 2.98
C THR A 116 -13.21 -5.44 1.94
N LYS A 117 -13.32 -5.04 0.65
CA LYS A 117 -12.64 -5.60 -0.54
C LYS A 117 -11.78 -6.87 -0.29
N GLY A 118 -12.43 -8.02 -0.44
CA GLY A 118 -11.90 -9.11 -1.26
C GLY A 118 -11.23 -10.25 -0.51
N LYS A 119 -11.89 -11.42 -0.50
CA LYS A 119 -11.32 -12.78 -0.38
C LYS A 119 -10.28 -13.07 0.71
N LYS A 120 -9.95 -12.13 1.59
CA LYS A 120 -8.84 -12.20 2.54
C LYS A 120 -9.25 -11.61 3.88
N LEU A 121 -8.66 -12.12 4.96
CA LEU A 121 -8.83 -11.63 6.32
C LEU A 121 -7.48 -11.40 6.96
N GLY A 122 -7.37 -10.32 7.75
CA GLY A 122 -6.20 -10.09 8.58
C GLY A 122 -6.34 -10.79 9.92
N PHE A 123 -5.38 -11.63 10.29
CA PHE A 123 -5.34 -12.33 11.57
C PHE A 123 -4.18 -11.83 12.43
N ARG A 124 -4.37 -11.85 13.74
CA ARG A 124 -3.35 -11.49 14.73
C ARG A 124 -3.46 -12.40 15.95
N ILE A 125 -2.30 -12.83 16.45
CA ILE A 125 -2.17 -13.43 17.77
C ILE A 125 -1.15 -12.55 18.51
N PRO A 126 -1.58 -11.52 19.26
CA PRO A 126 -0.66 -10.60 19.92
C PRO A 126 0.18 -11.33 20.98
N GLY A 127 1.48 -11.04 21.04
CA GLY A 127 2.37 -11.52 22.10
C GLY A 127 2.19 -10.77 23.42
N HIS A 128 0.97 -10.73 23.96
CA HIS A 128 0.63 -10.02 25.20
C HIS A 128 -0.30 -10.88 26.07
N ASN A 129 0.00 -11.05 27.36
CA ASN A 129 -0.70 -12.04 28.21
C ASN A 129 -2.18 -11.69 28.41
N VAL A 130 -2.53 -10.40 28.53
CA VAL A 130 -3.95 -9.95 28.52
C VAL A 130 -4.68 -10.39 27.25
N CYS A 131 -4.08 -10.25 26.06
CA CYS A 131 -4.69 -10.70 24.81
C CYS A 131 -4.88 -12.22 24.79
N SER A 132 -3.86 -12.97 25.20
CA SER A 132 -3.91 -14.43 25.25
C SER A 132 -4.99 -14.93 26.23
N ALA A 133 -5.08 -14.33 27.42
CA ALA A 133 -6.11 -14.66 28.39
C ALA A 133 -7.52 -14.33 27.86
N LEU A 134 -7.67 -13.16 27.21
CA LEU A 134 -8.93 -12.72 26.65
C LEU A 134 -9.40 -13.60 25.48
N SER A 135 -8.55 -13.90 24.50
CA SER A 135 -8.90 -14.77 23.37
C SER A 135 -9.10 -16.23 23.78
N LYS A 136 -8.52 -16.66 24.90
CA LYS A 136 -8.82 -17.96 25.50
C LYS A 136 -10.20 -17.98 26.18
N ALA A 137 -10.55 -16.91 26.89
CA ALA A 137 -11.82 -16.79 27.62
C ALA A 137 -13.01 -16.50 26.70
N PHE A 138 -12.76 -15.92 25.52
CA PHE A 138 -13.76 -15.60 24.52
C PHE A 138 -13.44 -16.32 23.20
N PRO A 139 -14.11 -17.45 22.90
CA PRO A 139 -13.73 -18.34 21.80
C PRO A 139 -13.98 -17.77 20.40
N ASN A 140 -14.82 -16.74 20.26
CA ASN A 140 -15.06 -16.09 18.98
C ASN A 140 -13.90 -15.14 18.62
N PRO A 141 -13.64 -14.89 17.33
CA PRO A 141 -12.67 -13.90 16.89
C PRO A 141 -13.07 -12.51 17.39
N ILE A 142 -12.12 -11.79 17.96
CA ILE A 142 -12.32 -10.42 18.43
C ILE A 142 -11.75 -9.49 17.38
N THR A 143 -12.49 -8.48 16.94
CA THR A 143 -11.89 -7.49 16.04
C THR A 143 -10.70 -6.80 16.71
N THR A 144 -9.70 -6.42 15.92
CA THR A 144 -8.54 -5.69 16.43
C THR A 144 -8.15 -4.57 15.48
N THR A 145 -8.22 -3.36 16.02
CA THR A 145 -7.75 -2.16 15.35
C THR A 145 -7.31 -1.14 16.40
N SER A 146 -6.43 -0.20 16.05
CA SER A 146 -5.88 0.75 17.03
C SER A 146 -6.98 1.53 17.77
N ALA A 147 -6.80 1.82 19.04
CA ALA A 147 -7.78 2.57 19.84
C ALA A 147 -7.66 4.09 19.66
N ASN A 148 -7.92 4.57 18.45
CA ASN A 148 -7.94 5.99 18.09
C ASN A 148 -9.00 6.26 17.02
N ILE A 149 -9.59 7.46 17.00
CA ILE A 149 -10.42 7.87 15.86
C ILE A 149 -9.56 7.87 14.60
N SER A 150 -10.13 7.47 13.46
CA SER A 150 -9.35 7.37 12.22
C SER A 150 -8.76 8.73 11.83
N GLY A 151 -7.46 8.77 11.56
CA GLY A 151 -6.71 10.01 11.28
C GLY A 151 -6.18 10.75 12.52
N LYS A 152 -6.64 10.42 13.74
CA LYS A 152 -6.08 10.97 14.98
C LYS A 152 -4.83 10.21 15.45
N PRO A 153 -3.99 10.78 16.33
CA PRO A 153 -2.84 10.08 16.92
C PRO A 153 -3.25 8.78 17.61
N ASN A 154 -2.34 7.79 17.60
CA ASN A 154 -2.54 6.53 18.32
C ASN A 154 -2.66 6.80 19.82
N ALA A 155 -3.65 6.21 20.49
CA ALA A 155 -3.73 6.26 21.95
C ALA A 155 -2.70 5.30 22.56
N VAL A 156 -1.77 5.86 23.33
CA VAL A 156 -0.68 5.12 23.98
C VAL A 156 -0.95 4.79 25.45
N ASN A 157 -2.03 5.32 26.01
CA ASN A 157 -2.51 5.07 27.37
C ASN A 157 -4.04 5.26 27.43
N VAL A 158 -4.65 4.90 28.54
CA VAL A 158 -6.11 4.97 28.68
C VAL A 158 -6.64 6.40 28.71
N GLN A 159 -5.90 7.36 29.26
CA GLN A 159 -6.30 8.77 29.25
C GLN A 159 -6.48 9.28 27.80
N ALA A 160 -5.58 8.90 26.89
CA ALA A 160 -5.69 9.22 25.47
C ALA A 160 -6.88 8.51 24.79
N ILE A 161 -7.26 7.31 25.25
CA ILE A 161 -8.44 6.60 24.75
C ILE A 161 -9.71 7.34 25.20
N ILE A 162 -9.82 7.65 26.50
CA ILE A 162 -10.96 8.38 27.07
C ILE A 162 -11.11 9.76 26.42
N ALA A 163 -10.01 10.48 26.21
CA ALA A 163 -10.03 11.77 25.53
C ALA A 163 -10.58 11.70 24.09
N GLN A 164 -10.44 10.55 23.41
CA GLN A 164 -10.94 10.36 22.05
C GLN A 164 -12.36 9.79 22.00
N PHE A 165 -12.71 8.87 22.88
CA PHE A 165 -13.97 8.12 22.79
C PHE A 165 -14.98 8.44 23.90
N GLY A 166 -14.58 9.11 24.98
CA GLY A 166 -15.42 9.39 26.14
C GLY A 166 -16.00 8.11 26.74
N ASP A 167 -17.29 8.12 26.97
CA ASP A 167 -18.11 7.04 27.53
C ASP A 167 -18.64 6.04 26.48
N LYS A 168 -18.27 6.20 25.21
CA LYS A 168 -18.76 5.36 24.10
C LYS A 168 -18.20 3.93 24.09
N LEU A 169 -17.30 3.61 25.01
CA LEU A 169 -16.76 2.27 25.21
C LEU A 169 -17.49 1.59 26.36
N ASP A 170 -17.75 0.30 26.22
CA ASP A 170 -18.45 -0.46 27.24
C ASP A 170 -17.47 -0.90 28.35
N LEU A 171 -16.21 -1.21 28.01
CA LEU A 171 -15.16 -1.56 28.97
C LEU A 171 -13.75 -1.17 28.52
N ILE A 172 -12.88 -0.75 29.45
CA ILE A 172 -11.44 -0.55 29.21
C ILE A 172 -10.61 -1.42 30.16
N LEU A 173 -9.68 -2.19 29.59
CA LEU A 173 -8.61 -2.89 30.32
C LEU A 173 -7.34 -2.03 30.32
N ASP A 174 -6.94 -1.52 31.47
CA ASP A 174 -5.71 -0.74 31.64
C ASP A 174 -4.55 -1.61 32.12
N ALA A 175 -3.60 -1.93 31.24
CA ALA A 175 -2.36 -2.60 31.62
C ALA A 175 -1.14 -1.66 31.57
N GLY A 176 -1.37 -0.35 31.65
CA GLY A 176 -0.34 0.66 31.56
C GLY A 176 -0.05 1.13 30.13
N PRO A 177 0.86 2.12 29.98
CA PRO A 177 1.15 2.71 28.68
C PRO A 177 1.87 1.73 27.74
N VAL A 178 1.54 1.81 26.45
CA VAL A 178 2.27 1.11 25.38
C VAL A 178 3.39 1.99 24.83
N THR A 179 4.56 1.40 24.56
CA THR A 179 5.75 2.12 24.08
C THR A 179 5.90 2.09 22.56
N ALA A 180 5.09 1.29 21.85
CA ALA A 180 5.21 1.14 20.41
C ALA A 180 4.79 2.42 19.66
N LYS A 181 5.65 2.90 18.76
CA LYS A 181 5.34 4.07 17.91
C LYS A 181 4.37 3.77 16.77
N GLN A 182 4.25 2.51 16.38
CA GLN A 182 3.50 2.05 15.20
C GLN A 182 2.78 0.74 15.50
N GLY A 183 1.74 0.42 14.72
CA GLY A 183 1.05 -0.87 14.82
C GLY A 183 1.87 -2.05 14.31
N SER A 184 1.23 -3.20 14.19
CA SER A 184 1.82 -4.43 13.63
C SER A 184 2.26 -4.25 12.16
N THR A 185 3.26 -5.02 11.75
CA THR A 185 3.59 -5.19 10.35
C THR A 185 2.56 -6.08 9.67
N ILE A 186 2.08 -5.70 8.49
CA ILE A 186 1.06 -6.43 7.74
C ILE A 186 1.71 -7.15 6.56
N ILE A 187 1.55 -8.48 6.52
CA ILE A 187 2.07 -9.33 5.43
C ILE A 187 0.91 -10.08 4.79
N ASP A 188 0.84 -10.02 3.46
CA ASP A 188 -0.11 -10.77 2.66
C ASP A 188 0.50 -12.09 2.18
N PHE A 189 -0.06 -13.20 2.65
CA PHE A 189 0.36 -14.57 2.32
C PHE A 189 -0.47 -15.21 1.20
N THR A 190 -1.33 -14.46 0.51
CA THR A 190 -2.25 -15.01 -0.50
C THR A 190 -1.66 -15.11 -1.92
N LYS A 191 -0.50 -14.50 -2.16
CA LYS A 191 0.20 -14.51 -3.45
C LYS A 191 1.70 -14.61 -3.21
N ILE A 192 2.43 -15.27 -4.11
CA ILE A 192 3.90 -15.34 -4.11
C ILE A 192 4.43 -14.40 -5.22
N PRO A 193 5.45 -13.56 -4.96
CA PRO A 193 6.07 -13.28 -3.66
C PRO A 193 5.09 -12.66 -2.65
N PHE A 194 5.24 -13.00 -1.37
CA PHE A 194 4.43 -12.46 -0.28
C PHE A 194 4.67 -10.96 -0.13
N LEU A 195 3.59 -10.20 0.03
CA LEU A 195 3.66 -8.74 0.03
C LEU A 195 3.62 -8.19 1.46
N VAL A 196 4.66 -7.43 1.84
CA VAL A 196 4.62 -6.57 3.02
C VAL A 196 3.78 -5.35 2.66
N MET A 197 2.51 -5.38 3.06
CA MET A 197 1.50 -4.36 2.79
C MET A 197 1.79 -3.08 3.58
N ARG A 198 2.35 -3.22 4.79
CA ARG A 198 2.75 -2.12 5.65
C ARG A 198 3.84 -2.60 6.61
N GLU A 199 4.96 -1.88 6.67
CA GLU A 199 5.93 -2.05 7.77
C GLU A 199 5.42 -1.35 9.02
N GLY A 200 5.41 -2.07 10.14
CA GLY A 200 5.09 -1.55 11.47
C GLY A 200 6.26 -1.81 12.40
N GLN A 201 6.00 -2.39 13.58
CA GLN A 201 7.04 -2.71 14.56
C GLN A 201 8.13 -3.69 14.07
N VAL A 202 7.89 -4.44 12.99
CA VAL A 202 8.87 -5.38 12.42
C VAL A 202 9.20 -4.98 10.98
N SER A 203 10.42 -4.53 10.73
CA SER A 203 10.83 -4.10 9.39
C SER A 203 10.98 -5.27 8.42
N LEU A 204 10.94 -4.99 7.12
CA LEU A 204 11.20 -6.00 6.08
C LEU A 204 12.59 -6.65 6.26
N LYS A 205 13.58 -5.90 6.75
CA LYS A 205 14.92 -6.42 7.06
C LYS A 205 14.86 -7.53 8.12
N ILE A 206 14.15 -7.27 9.23
CA ILE A 206 13.99 -8.26 10.32
C ILE A 206 13.18 -9.46 9.83
N LEU A 207 12.12 -9.24 9.03
CA LEU A 207 11.34 -10.33 8.46
C LEU A 207 12.19 -11.28 7.61
N ARG A 208 13.07 -10.76 6.77
CA ARG A 208 14.00 -11.58 5.96
C ARG A 208 14.98 -12.39 6.80
N GLN A 209 15.37 -11.89 7.97
CA GLN A 209 16.21 -12.63 8.92
C GLN A 209 15.41 -13.75 9.60
N LYS A 210 14.16 -13.49 10.01
CA LYS A 210 13.29 -14.50 10.64
C LYS A 210 12.82 -15.59 9.67
N LEU A 211 12.68 -15.24 8.40
CA LEU A 211 12.16 -16.09 7.34
C LEU A 211 13.16 -16.14 6.16
N PRO A 212 14.34 -16.74 6.35
CA PRO A 212 15.34 -16.85 5.29
C PRO A 212 14.80 -17.69 4.12
N GLY A 213 15.08 -17.26 2.89
CA GLY A 213 14.61 -17.92 1.66
C GLY A 213 13.15 -17.62 1.28
N VAL A 214 12.36 -17.03 2.17
CA VAL A 214 10.95 -16.72 1.89
C VAL A 214 10.86 -15.50 0.96
N PRO A 215 10.10 -15.58 -0.16
CA PRO A 215 10.05 -14.52 -1.17
C PRO A 215 9.20 -13.34 -0.69
N LEU A 216 9.74 -12.50 0.19
CA LEU A 216 9.10 -11.30 0.74
C LEU A 216 9.46 -10.04 -0.06
N ARG A 217 8.42 -9.31 -0.47
CA ARG A 217 8.54 -8.05 -1.20
C ARG A 217 7.71 -6.95 -0.56
N LYS A 218 8.24 -5.72 -0.54
CA LYS A 218 7.45 -4.54 -0.15
C LYS A 218 6.40 -4.24 -1.21
N ARG A 219 5.15 -4.02 -0.81
CA ARG A 219 4.08 -3.54 -1.69
C ARG A 219 4.50 -2.19 -2.30
N LYS A 220 4.28 -2.02 -3.60
CA LYS A 220 4.45 -0.70 -4.25
C LYS A 220 3.13 0.05 -4.21
N GLU A 221 3.18 1.30 -3.80
CA GLU A 221 2.00 2.18 -3.66
C GLU A 221 1.67 2.94 -4.95
N LYS A 222 2.66 3.09 -5.84
CA LYS A 222 2.52 3.82 -7.10
C LYS A 222 3.11 3.04 -8.26
N PHE A 223 2.45 3.13 -9.41
CA PHE A 223 2.97 2.71 -10.69
C PHE A 223 3.81 3.87 -11.26
N THR A 224 5.13 3.74 -11.27
CA THR A 224 6.01 4.80 -11.74
C THR A 224 6.35 4.63 -13.23
N ILE A 225 6.08 5.65 -14.03
CA ILE A 225 6.48 5.77 -15.43
C ILE A 225 7.55 6.85 -15.53
N THR A 226 8.69 6.56 -16.16
CA THR A 226 9.76 7.53 -16.34
C THR A 226 10.04 7.75 -17.82
N PHE A 227 9.89 8.99 -18.30
CA PHE A 227 10.24 9.38 -19.66
C PHE A 227 11.73 9.75 -19.77
N ILE A 228 12.37 9.29 -20.84
CA ILE A 228 13.81 9.49 -21.06
C ILE A 228 14.05 10.23 -22.36
N CYS A 229 14.82 11.32 -22.30
CA CYS A 229 15.45 11.93 -23.48
C CYS A 229 16.93 12.23 -23.21
N SER A 230 17.60 13.02 -24.06
CA SER A 230 19.03 13.32 -23.87
C SER A 230 19.26 14.21 -22.64
N GLY A 231 18.80 15.46 -22.67
CA GLY A 231 19.09 16.45 -21.62
C GLY A 231 18.00 16.68 -20.57
N ASN A 232 16.84 16.03 -20.67
CA ASN A 232 15.68 16.25 -19.79
C ASN A 232 15.16 17.70 -19.72
N ILE A 233 15.26 18.43 -20.84
CA ILE A 233 14.82 19.83 -20.96
C ILE A 233 13.75 20.07 -22.03
N CYS A 234 13.52 19.12 -22.97
CA CYS A 234 12.54 19.26 -24.05
C CYS A 234 11.53 18.10 -24.08
N ARG A 235 11.86 17.01 -24.78
CA ARG A 235 10.94 15.89 -25.08
C ARG A 235 10.40 15.16 -23.85
N SER A 236 11.25 14.75 -22.90
CA SER A 236 10.79 13.98 -21.73
C SER A 236 9.96 14.80 -20.72
N PRO A 237 10.25 16.10 -20.45
CA PRO A 237 9.34 16.96 -19.69
C PRO A 237 7.97 17.15 -20.36
N LEU A 238 7.94 17.37 -21.68
CA LEU A 238 6.69 17.49 -22.44
C LEU A 238 5.84 16.21 -22.31
N ALA A 239 6.43 15.04 -22.56
CA ALA A 239 5.74 13.76 -22.44
C ALA A 239 5.20 13.50 -21.03
N MET A 240 5.99 13.83 -19.99
CA MET A 240 5.58 13.77 -18.59
C MET A 240 4.35 14.65 -18.33
N GLY A 241 4.39 15.90 -18.78
CA GLY A 241 3.29 16.85 -18.62
C GLY A 241 2.01 16.40 -19.33
N ILE A 242 2.12 15.96 -20.59
CA ILE A 242 1.00 15.44 -21.39
C ILE A 242 0.36 14.24 -20.67
N LEU A 243 1.16 13.24 -20.27
CA LEU A 243 0.62 12.04 -19.63
C LEU A 243 -0.03 12.36 -18.27
N ARG A 244 0.54 13.27 -17.48
CA ARG A 244 -0.09 13.76 -16.23
C ARG A 244 -1.46 14.39 -16.51
N ALA A 245 -1.57 15.23 -17.53
CA ALA A 245 -2.85 15.84 -17.92
C ALA A 245 -3.88 14.79 -18.37
N MET A 246 -3.46 13.77 -19.11
CA MET A 246 -4.31 12.65 -19.52
C MET A 246 -4.79 11.83 -18.31
N LEU A 247 -3.88 11.50 -17.38
CA LEU A 247 -4.18 10.72 -16.18
C LEU A 247 -5.06 11.47 -15.18
N ALA A 248 -4.99 12.80 -15.13
CA ALA A 248 -5.82 13.63 -14.25
C ALA A 248 -7.33 13.40 -14.44
N ARG A 249 -7.74 12.97 -15.64
CA ARG A 249 -9.12 12.63 -16.01
C ARG A 249 -9.52 11.20 -15.66
N THR A 250 -8.63 10.45 -15.00
CA THR A 250 -8.84 9.04 -14.66
C THR A 250 -8.84 8.82 -13.15
N LYS A 251 -9.45 7.72 -12.70
CA LYS A 251 -9.37 7.28 -11.29
C LYS A 251 -7.94 6.92 -10.84
N TYR A 252 -7.02 6.68 -11.79
CA TYR A 252 -5.65 6.25 -11.50
C TYR A 252 -4.69 7.38 -11.12
N ARG A 253 -5.13 8.65 -11.19
CA ARG A 253 -4.28 9.82 -10.89
C ARG A 253 -3.53 9.77 -9.56
N LYS A 254 -4.06 9.05 -8.55
CA LYS A 254 -3.46 8.93 -7.21
C LYS A 254 -2.47 7.78 -7.07
N VAL A 255 -2.52 6.80 -7.98
CA VAL A 255 -1.73 5.56 -7.93
C VAL A 255 -0.69 5.47 -9.04
N VAL A 256 -0.55 6.51 -9.86
CA VAL A 256 0.47 6.61 -10.92
C VAL A 256 1.37 7.80 -10.65
N GLU A 257 2.66 7.56 -10.73
CA GLU A 257 3.69 8.60 -10.69
C GLU A 257 4.32 8.71 -12.07
N VAL A 258 4.37 9.92 -12.61
CA VAL A 258 4.99 10.17 -13.91
C VAL A 258 6.18 11.08 -13.70
N ASP A 259 7.36 10.58 -14.05
CA ASP A 259 8.64 11.25 -13.95
C ASP A 259 9.30 11.42 -15.32
N SER A 260 10.34 12.23 -15.36
CA SER A 260 11.25 12.31 -16.49
C SER A 260 12.70 12.45 -16.04
N ALA A 261 13.62 12.02 -16.92
CA ALA A 261 15.07 12.10 -16.75
C ALA A 261 15.80 12.17 -18.11
N GLY A 262 17.11 12.38 -18.03
CA GLY A 262 18.05 12.52 -19.16
C GLY A 262 19.09 11.41 -19.18
N THR A 263 19.57 11.02 -20.36
CA THR A 263 20.75 10.14 -20.48
C THR A 263 22.07 10.91 -20.35
N LEU A 264 22.07 12.22 -20.56
CA LEU A 264 23.21 13.10 -20.34
C LEU A 264 23.22 13.65 -18.91
N ASN A 265 24.40 13.93 -18.39
CA ASN A 265 24.58 14.53 -17.07
C ASN A 265 24.35 16.05 -17.11
N LEU A 266 23.13 16.48 -17.41
CA LEU A 266 22.71 17.87 -17.46
C LEU A 266 21.70 18.14 -16.35
N ALA A 267 22.14 18.14 -15.08
CA ALA A 267 21.26 18.42 -13.94
C ALA A 267 21.06 19.92 -13.72
N GLY A 268 19.91 20.32 -13.16
CA GLY A 268 19.69 21.69 -12.68
C GLY A 268 19.18 22.69 -13.73
N GLN A 269 19.01 22.28 -14.98
CA GLN A 269 18.52 23.13 -16.05
C GLN A 269 16.99 23.23 -16.01
N ARG A 270 16.47 24.40 -16.38
CA ARG A 270 15.03 24.57 -16.63
C ARG A 270 14.63 23.89 -17.94
N VAL A 271 13.33 23.69 -18.13
CA VAL A 271 12.78 23.34 -19.44
C VAL A 271 13.20 24.39 -20.46
N HIS A 272 13.57 23.95 -21.66
CA HIS A 272 13.90 24.84 -22.76
C HIS A 272 12.74 25.79 -23.05
N GLU A 273 13.02 27.07 -23.30
CA GLU A 273 12.00 28.13 -23.44
C GLU A 273 10.85 27.76 -24.39
N TYR A 274 11.16 27.33 -25.62
CA TYR A 274 10.14 26.91 -26.59
C TYR A 274 9.35 25.68 -26.15
N SER A 275 9.96 24.74 -25.43
CA SER A 275 9.20 23.62 -24.84
C SER A 275 8.26 24.11 -23.73
N TYR A 276 8.69 25.09 -22.94
CA TYR A 276 7.87 25.67 -21.88
C TYR A 276 6.69 26.46 -22.45
N GLU A 277 6.91 27.28 -23.49
CA GLU A 277 5.86 28.02 -24.20
C GLU A 277 4.82 27.08 -24.82
N VAL A 278 5.27 26.08 -25.59
CA VAL A 278 4.39 25.08 -26.20
C VAL A 278 3.59 24.32 -25.13
N ALA A 279 4.21 23.99 -23.99
CA ALA A 279 3.51 23.36 -22.87
C ALA A 279 2.43 24.28 -22.28
N LYS A 280 2.76 25.56 -22.04
CA LYS A 280 1.85 26.56 -21.48
C LYS A 280 0.63 26.79 -22.36
N GLU A 281 0.82 26.93 -23.67
CA GLU A 281 -0.28 27.04 -24.66
C GLU A 281 -1.23 25.85 -24.61
N ASN A 282 -0.69 24.67 -24.29
CA ASN A 282 -1.45 23.43 -24.15
C ASN A 282 -1.92 23.15 -22.71
N LYS A 283 -1.85 24.15 -21.82
CA LYS A 283 -2.28 24.06 -20.40
C LYS A 283 -1.54 22.98 -19.61
N ILE A 284 -0.27 22.76 -19.92
CA ILE A 284 0.62 21.84 -19.21
C ILE A 284 1.61 22.66 -18.38
N ASP A 285 1.58 22.48 -17.07
CA ASP A 285 2.51 23.14 -16.16
C ASP A 285 3.84 22.38 -16.06
N LEU A 286 4.91 23.04 -16.50
CA LEU A 286 6.30 22.59 -16.35
C LEU A 286 7.17 23.61 -15.61
N ALA A 287 6.58 24.63 -14.97
CA ALA A 287 7.35 25.74 -14.37
C ALA A 287 8.33 25.29 -13.28
N LYS A 288 7.98 24.21 -12.56
CA LYS A 288 8.80 23.62 -11.50
C LYS A 288 9.69 22.46 -11.97
N HIS A 289 9.66 22.13 -13.27
CA HIS A 289 10.49 21.04 -13.78
C HIS A 289 11.95 21.48 -13.83
N ILE A 290 12.83 20.62 -13.32
CA ILE A 290 14.28 20.77 -13.35
C ILE A 290 14.88 19.48 -13.90
N SER A 291 15.83 19.61 -14.83
CA SER A 291 16.49 18.48 -15.46
C SER A 291 17.30 17.66 -14.46
N ARG A 292 17.37 16.35 -14.68
CA ARG A 292 18.14 15.41 -13.88
C ARG A 292 18.55 14.19 -14.71
N PRO A 293 19.72 13.60 -14.45
CA PRO A 293 20.11 12.35 -15.10
C PRO A 293 19.25 11.18 -14.59
N ILE A 294 19.15 10.15 -15.43
CA ILE A 294 18.63 8.84 -15.03
C ILE A 294 19.56 8.22 -13.98
N THR A 295 18.98 7.52 -13.00
CA THR A 295 19.73 6.91 -11.89
C THR A 295 19.29 5.47 -11.67
N ASP A 296 20.13 4.66 -11.02
CA ASP A 296 19.81 3.27 -10.67
C ASP A 296 18.53 3.16 -9.84
N ARG A 297 18.30 4.10 -8.93
CA ARG A 297 17.08 4.15 -8.11
C ARG A 297 15.84 4.37 -8.96
N MET A 298 15.90 5.27 -9.96
CA MET A 298 14.79 5.49 -10.90
C MET A 298 14.56 4.24 -11.75
N MET A 299 15.64 3.64 -12.27
CA MET A 299 15.59 2.39 -13.02
C MET A 299 14.94 1.27 -12.19
N GLN A 300 15.31 1.09 -10.92
CA GLN A 300 14.72 0.09 -10.01
C GLN A 300 13.25 0.35 -9.71
N ASN A 301 12.88 1.61 -9.47
CA ASN A 301 11.54 1.95 -9.01
C ASN A 301 10.50 1.94 -10.13
N ALA A 302 10.86 2.41 -11.33
CA ALA A 302 9.96 2.48 -12.48
C ALA A 302 9.38 1.12 -12.86
N GLN A 303 8.08 1.11 -13.17
CA GLN A 303 7.39 0.00 -13.82
C GLN A 303 7.56 0.07 -15.33
N LEU A 304 7.63 1.27 -15.90
CA LEU A 304 7.92 1.51 -17.31
C LEU A 304 8.89 2.67 -17.49
N ILE A 305 9.80 2.51 -18.44
CA ILE A 305 10.81 3.49 -18.83
C ILE A 305 10.64 3.73 -20.31
N ILE A 306 10.24 4.95 -20.68
CA ILE A 306 9.79 5.29 -22.03
C ILE A 306 10.79 6.23 -22.69
N CYS A 307 11.55 5.69 -23.63
CA CYS A 307 12.58 6.38 -24.39
C CYS A 307 11.98 7.17 -25.57
N MET A 308 12.49 8.39 -25.79
CA MET A 308 12.08 9.24 -26.91
C MET A 308 12.78 8.89 -28.22
N ALA A 309 14.00 8.34 -28.17
CA ALA A 309 14.78 8.01 -29.36
C ALA A 309 15.53 6.68 -29.24
N LEU A 310 15.96 6.14 -30.38
CA LEU A 310 16.62 4.84 -30.49
C LEU A 310 17.92 4.78 -29.68
N ASN A 311 18.72 5.84 -29.72
CA ASN A 311 19.97 5.94 -28.95
C ASN A 311 19.73 5.88 -27.43
N HIS A 312 18.64 6.47 -26.91
CA HIS A 312 18.29 6.33 -25.49
C HIS A 312 17.93 4.89 -25.13
N TYR A 313 17.16 4.24 -26.00
CA TYR A 313 16.74 2.85 -25.82
C TYR A 313 17.90 1.87 -25.87
N THR A 314 18.79 1.98 -26.86
CA THR A 314 19.97 1.12 -26.97
C THR A 314 20.95 1.35 -25.82
N HIS A 315 21.21 2.61 -25.47
CA HIS A 315 22.08 2.97 -24.34
C HIS A 315 21.58 2.39 -23.02
N LEU A 316 20.32 2.63 -22.64
CA LEU A 316 19.79 2.13 -21.38
C LEU A 316 19.71 0.59 -21.31
N ARG A 317 19.41 -0.09 -22.41
CA ARG A 317 19.37 -1.57 -22.43
C ARG A 317 20.75 -2.23 -22.40
N SER A 318 21.79 -1.47 -22.77
CA SER A 318 23.18 -1.88 -22.63
C SER A 318 23.64 -1.76 -21.18
N ILE A 319 23.37 -0.63 -20.51
CA ILE A 319 23.79 -0.37 -19.13
C ILE A 319 22.94 -1.15 -18.11
N TYR A 320 21.65 -1.36 -18.42
CA TYR A 320 20.69 -1.99 -17.51
C TYR A 320 20.05 -3.24 -18.13
N PRO A 321 20.83 -4.29 -18.45
CA PRO A 321 20.31 -5.51 -19.09
C PRO A 321 19.21 -6.20 -18.27
N GLN A 322 19.26 -6.11 -16.95
CA GLN A 322 18.26 -6.67 -16.02
C GLN A 322 16.90 -5.96 -16.06
N TYR A 323 16.79 -4.80 -16.71
CA TYR A 323 15.55 -4.02 -16.83
C TYR A 323 15.03 -3.92 -18.26
N ARG A 324 15.56 -4.74 -19.19
CA ARG A 324 15.20 -4.72 -20.60
C ARG A 324 13.68 -4.74 -20.83
N ASP A 325 12.92 -5.56 -20.13
CA ASP A 325 11.49 -5.75 -20.43
C ASP A 325 10.62 -4.52 -20.16
N LYS A 326 11.10 -3.61 -19.30
CA LYS A 326 10.38 -2.36 -18.98
C LYS A 326 10.94 -1.13 -19.68
N ILE A 327 12.03 -1.25 -20.44
CA ILE A 327 12.58 -0.16 -21.25
C ILE A 327 11.97 -0.27 -22.65
N ILE A 328 11.15 0.72 -23.01
CA ILE A 328 10.39 0.75 -24.26
C ILE A 328 10.63 2.07 -25.01
N MET A 329 10.32 2.10 -26.31
CA MET A 329 10.33 3.33 -27.10
C MET A 329 8.90 3.83 -27.33
N LEU A 330 8.68 5.14 -27.16
CA LEU A 330 7.35 5.75 -27.28
C LEU A 330 6.68 5.41 -28.62
N LYS A 331 7.37 5.64 -29.75
CA LYS A 331 6.81 5.40 -31.09
C LYS A 331 6.66 3.91 -31.43
N GLN A 332 7.55 3.05 -30.92
CA GLN A 332 7.57 1.63 -31.31
C GLN A 332 6.64 0.74 -30.46
N TRP A 333 6.43 1.08 -29.18
CA TRP A 333 5.76 0.17 -28.26
C TRP A 333 4.34 -0.20 -28.71
N LYS A 334 4.02 -1.50 -28.66
CA LYS A 334 2.75 -2.12 -29.10
C LYS A 334 2.42 -1.92 -30.58
N ARG A 335 3.39 -1.58 -31.44
CA ARG A 335 3.26 -1.71 -32.90
C ARG A 335 3.70 -3.10 -33.35
N PRO A 336 3.00 -3.73 -34.31
CA PRO A 336 3.37 -5.05 -34.80
C PRO A 336 4.61 -5.03 -35.70
N LYS A 337 4.81 -3.95 -36.48
CA LYS A 337 5.95 -3.77 -37.37
C LYS A 337 6.92 -2.75 -36.81
N ASN A 338 8.21 -2.97 -37.04
CA ASN A 338 9.26 -2.01 -36.72
C ASN A 338 9.14 -0.78 -37.62
N LEU A 339 9.24 0.41 -37.03
CA LEU A 339 9.29 1.66 -37.77
C LEU A 339 10.70 1.85 -38.35
N SER A 340 10.77 2.42 -39.56
CA SER A 340 12.03 2.87 -40.15
C SER A 340 12.70 3.96 -39.31
N ASN A 341 11.90 4.88 -38.75
CA ASN A 341 12.33 5.87 -37.77
C ASN A 341 11.49 5.80 -36.49
N PRO A 342 11.95 5.06 -35.47
CA PRO A 342 11.24 4.95 -34.20
C PRO A 342 11.55 6.11 -33.23
N SER A 343 12.34 7.12 -33.63
CA SER A 343 12.71 8.24 -32.77
C SER A 343 11.77 9.44 -32.92
N ILE A 344 11.48 10.10 -31.80
CA ILE A 344 10.95 11.47 -31.77
C ILE A 344 12.14 12.40 -32.02
N ALA A 345 12.03 13.24 -33.06
CA ALA A 345 13.11 14.14 -33.47
C ALA A 345 13.54 15.07 -32.32
N ASP A 346 14.83 15.40 -32.24
CA ASP A 346 15.33 16.31 -31.21
C ASP A 346 15.12 17.76 -31.65
N PRO A 347 14.35 18.58 -30.92
CA PRO A 347 14.03 19.93 -31.38
C PRO A 347 15.15 20.96 -31.12
N ILE A 348 16.21 20.59 -30.39
CA ILE A 348 17.30 21.52 -30.08
C ILE A 348 17.96 22.01 -31.37
N GLY A 349 18.16 23.32 -31.48
CA GLY A 349 18.74 23.97 -32.67
C GLY A 349 17.72 24.29 -33.77
N HIS A 350 16.45 23.91 -33.61
CA HIS A 350 15.37 24.25 -34.55
C HIS A 350 14.53 25.45 -34.08
N PRO A 351 13.80 26.11 -35.00
CA PRO A 351 12.84 27.15 -34.65
C PRO A 351 11.70 26.65 -33.74
N ARG A 352 11.04 27.57 -33.06
CA ARG A 352 9.94 27.32 -32.11
C ARG A 352 8.82 26.44 -32.68
N ASP A 353 8.49 26.56 -33.97
CA ASP A 353 7.44 25.74 -34.60
C ASP A 353 7.77 24.24 -34.60
N PHE A 354 9.05 23.88 -34.70
CA PHE A 354 9.50 22.49 -34.63
C PHE A 354 9.31 21.88 -33.24
N PHE A 355 9.39 22.70 -32.18
CA PHE A 355 9.01 22.27 -30.83
C PHE A 355 7.50 21.99 -30.74
N GLY A 356 6.67 22.79 -31.43
CA GLY A 356 5.24 22.53 -31.57
C GLY A 356 4.93 21.23 -32.32
N GLU A 357 5.68 20.93 -33.38
CA GLU A 357 5.62 19.63 -34.08
C GLU A 357 6.02 18.47 -33.17
N THR A 358 7.14 18.61 -32.45
CA THR A 358 7.61 17.62 -31.47
C THR A 358 6.55 17.34 -30.41
N TYR A 359 5.90 18.38 -29.87
CA TYR A 359 4.79 18.23 -28.94
C TYR A 359 3.62 17.45 -29.55
N ARG A 360 3.20 17.82 -30.76
CA ARG A 360 2.10 17.14 -31.48
C ARG A 360 2.42 15.65 -31.71
N GLU A 361 3.65 15.33 -32.07
CA GLU A 361 4.10 13.95 -32.26
C GLU A 361 4.05 13.15 -30.95
N ILE A 362 4.63 13.69 -29.86
CA ILE A 362 4.59 13.06 -28.53
C ILE A 362 3.15 12.83 -28.08
N HIS A 363 2.29 13.84 -28.22
CA HIS A 363 0.89 13.75 -27.81
C HIS A 363 0.13 12.69 -28.64
N LYS A 364 0.35 12.63 -29.95
CA LYS A 364 -0.22 11.60 -30.83
C LYS A 364 0.18 10.20 -30.38
N GLU A 365 1.46 9.98 -30.11
CA GLU A 365 1.94 8.66 -29.69
C GLU A 365 1.49 8.29 -28.28
N LEU A 366 1.43 9.24 -27.34
CA LEU A 366 0.86 9.02 -26.02
C LEU A 366 -0.62 8.65 -26.08
N LYS A 367 -1.42 9.34 -26.91
CA LYS A 367 -2.82 8.98 -27.16
C LYS A 367 -2.94 7.54 -27.68
N ARG A 368 -2.08 7.15 -28.62
CA ARG A 368 -2.05 5.78 -29.16
C ARG A 368 -1.75 4.74 -28.09
N ILE A 369 -0.75 4.98 -27.22
CA ILE A 369 -0.34 3.99 -26.21
C ILE A 369 -1.16 4.04 -24.91
N PHE A 370 -1.96 5.09 -24.70
CA PHE A 370 -2.69 5.30 -23.45
C PHE A 370 -3.58 4.12 -23.03
N PRO A 371 -4.36 3.48 -23.92
CA PRO A 371 -5.16 2.31 -23.54
C PRO A 371 -4.30 1.16 -22.98
N PHE A 372 -3.13 0.92 -23.57
CA PHE A 372 -2.18 -0.10 -23.09
C PHE A 372 -1.55 0.30 -21.76
N LEU A 373 -1.20 1.58 -21.57
CA LEU A 373 -0.72 2.08 -20.28
C LEU A 373 -1.79 1.86 -19.18
N ILE A 374 -3.06 2.13 -19.48
CA ILE A 374 -4.16 1.90 -18.54
C ILE A 374 -4.31 0.41 -18.21
N GLN A 375 -4.08 -0.50 -19.16
CA GLN A 375 -4.08 -1.95 -18.90
C GLN A 375 -2.96 -2.36 -17.93
N GLU A 376 -1.73 -1.88 -18.16
CA GLU A 376 -0.59 -2.14 -17.25
C GLU A 376 -0.84 -1.57 -15.84
N ILE A 377 -1.41 -0.36 -15.76
CA ILE A 377 -1.78 0.29 -14.49
C ILE A 377 -2.88 -0.51 -13.77
N LYS A 378 -3.90 -1.00 -14.48
CA LYS A 378 -4.95 -1.86 -13.92
C LYS A 378 -4.36 -3.11 -13.30
N ALA A 379 -3.54 -3.84 -14.05
CA ALA A 379 -2.88 -5.04 -13.59
C ALA A 379 -2.03 -4.77 -12.34
N PHE A 380 -1.31 -3.64 -12.30
CA PHE A 380 -0.54 -3.24 -11.12
C PHE A 380 -1.42 -2.94 -9.91
N VAL A 381 -2.52 -2.22 -10.09
CA VAL A 381 -3.46 -1.88 -9.01
C VAL A 381 -4.09 -3.14 -8.43
N GLU A 382 -4.48 -4.09 -9.28
CA GLU A 382 -5.04 -5.38 -8.87
C GLU A 382 -4.00 -6.28 -8.19
N TYR A 383 -2.76 -6.27 -8.70
CA TYR A 383 -1.68 -7.04 -8.08
C TYR A 383 -1.32 -6.50 -6.69
N ASN A 384 -1.30 -5.17 -6.53
CA ASN A 384 -0.95 -4.50 -5.28
C ASN A 384 -2.17 -4.14 -4.43
N ASP A 385 -3.40 -4.56 -4.73
CA ASP A 385 -4.63 -4.26 -3.97
C ASP A 385 -4.88 -2.75 -3.68
N LEU A 386 -4.58 -1.85 -4.63
CA LEU A 386 -4.62 -0.38 -4.48
C LEU A 386 -5.99 0.29 -4.74
#